data_AF-A0A1Y4WQ48-F1
#
_entry.id   AF-A0A1Y4WQ48-F1
#
_cell.length_a   1.000
_cell.length_b   1.000
_cell.length_c   1.000
_cell.angle_alpha   90.00
_cell.angle_beta   90.00
_cell.angle_gamma   90.00
#
_symmetry.space_group_name_H-M   'P 1'
#
loop_
_entity.id
_entity.type
_entity.pdbx_description
1 polymer ?
#
loop_
_entity_poly.entity_id
_entity_poly.type
_entity_poly.pdbx_seq_one_letter_code
_entity_poly.pdbx_strand_id
1 'polypeptide(L)'
;MRKLSLRTYNTYSLKRMSYCHSLSLKKLLKEYETQNSRLFVPLLCWCYLNEKDVNNNTQLSYHLEMLNNMYSQVSEDNILLYLQNCDDEECQKYYHSFMSENMRRNETEKKNTYRRRIINMKEKTKITAYQLCKLAKVNSGNFDAFFYKEDNNKLSLKKCRELMWVLKEHS
;
A
#
# COMPACT_ATOMS: atom_id res chain seq x y z
N MET A 1 5.54 11.06 -1.39
CA MET A 1 6.00 9.74 -0.93
C MET A 1 5.97 8.83 -2.14
N ARG A 2 7.05 8.09 -2.43
CA ARG A 2 7.12 7.24 -3.62
C ARG A 2 6.03 6.17 -3.57
N LYS A 3 5.38 5.86 -4.71
CA LYS A 3 4.48 4.69 -4.86
C LYS A 3 5.18 3.47 -4.26
N LEU A 4 4.47 2.69 -3.45
CA LEU A 4 5.03 1.47 -2.90
C LEU A 4 5.26 0.50 -4.06
N SER A 5 6.52 0.17 -4.33
CA SER A 5 6.87 -0.78 -5.38
C SER A 5 6.43 -2.19 -4.98
N LEU A 6 6.09 -3.02 -5.97
CA LEU A 6 5.70 -4.40 -5.73
C LEU A 6 6.86 -5.18 -5.09
N ARG A 7 8.12 -4.96 -5.51
CA ARG A 7 9.29 -5.57 -4.86
C ARG A 7 9.33 -5.31 -3.36
N THR A 8 9.08 -4.06 -2.97
CA THR A 8 9.12 -3.64 -1.56
C THR A 8 7.95 -4.26 -0.79
N TYR A 9 6.73 -4.12 -1.31
CA TYR A 9 5.54 -4.74 -0.72
C TYR A 9 5.72 -6.25 -0.54
N ASN A 10 6.23 -6.93 -1.58
CA ASN A 10 6.40 -8.36 -1.59
C ASN A 10 7.44 -8.86 -0.60
N THR A 11 8.54 -8.13 -0.43
CA THR A 11 9.54 -8.42 0.60
C THR A 11 8.94 -8.34 2.00
N TYR A 12 8.10 -7.33 2.27
CA TYR A 12 7.38 -7.23 3.54
C TYR A 12 6.36 -8.35 3.71
N SER A 13 5.59 -8.69 2.67
CA SER A 13 4.62 -9.78 2.69
C SER A 13 5.28 -11.11 3.04
N LEU A 14 6.38 -11.47 2.36
CA LEU A 14 7.12 -12.70 2.64
C LEU A 14 7.67 -12.73 4.07
N LYS A 15 8.30 -11.66 4.55
CA LYS A 15 8.81 -11.59 5.92
C LYS A 15 7.72 -11.71 6.98
N ARG A 16 6.53 -11.18 6.71
CA ARG A 16 5.39 -11.23 7.63
C ARG A 16 4.71 -12.59 7.65
N MET A 17 4.63 -13.24 6.50
CA MET A 17 3.87 -14.49 6.33
C MET A 17 4.72 -15.74 6.55
N SER A 18 6.03 -15.66 6.33
CA SER A 18 6.94 -16.80 6.45
C SER A 18 7.40 -17.03 7.89
N TYR A 19 7.34 -18.28 8.31
CA TYR A 19 7.85 -18.75 9.60
C TYR A 19 9.37 -18.96 9.60
N CYS A 20 9.99 -19.15 8.43
CA CYS A 20 11.44 -19.37 8.35
C CYS A 20 12.29 -18.10 8.53
N HIS A 21 11.64 -16.92 8.63
CA HIS A 21 12.26 -15.60 8.79
C HIS A 21 13.44 -15.35 7.83
N SER A 22 13.40 -15.95 6.64
CA SER A 22 14.47 -15.95 5.66
C SER A 22 13.91 -15.72 4.26
N LEU A 23 14.71 -15.07 3.39
CA LEU A 23 14.42 -14.97 1.95
C LEU A 23 15.15 -16.04 1.13
N SER A 24 15.66 -17.09 1.79
CA SER A 24 16.25 -18.23 1.10
C SER A 24 15.17 -18.98 0.33
N LEU A 25 15.28 -19.01 -1.01
CA LEU A 25 14.33 -19.69 -1.89
C LEU A 25 14.07 -21.13 -1.44
N LYS A 26 15.12 -21.89 -1.13
CA LYS A 26 14.99 -23.28 -0.65
C LYS A 26 14.14 -23.40 0.62
N LYS A 27 14.30 -22.47 1.57
CA LYS A 27 13.51 -22.48 2.81
C LYS A 27 12.06 -22.07 2.55
N LEU A 28 11.86 -21.05 1.73
CA LEU A 28 10.52 -20.56 1.36
C LEU A 28 9.73 -21.59 0.54
N LEU A 29 10.37 -22.29 -0.40
CA LEU A 29 9.75 -23.38 -1.16
C LEU A 29 9.33 -24.53 -0.24
N LYS A 30 10.23 -24.97 0.64
CA LYS A 30 9.90 -26.02 1.62
C LYS A 30 8.72 -25.60 2.51
N GLU A 31 8.70 -24.36 2.98
CA GLU A 31 7.61 -23.85 3.81
C GLU A 31 6.29 -23.80 3.01
N TYR A 32 6.32 -23.28 1.78
CA TYR A 32 5.17 -23.24 0.88
C TYR A 32 4.56 -24.63 0.66
N GLU A 33 5.40 -25.63 0.38
CA GLU A 33 4.97 -27.00 0.07
C GLU A 33 4.45 -27.76 1.29
N THR A 34 4.98 -27.49 2.49
CA THR A 34 4.75 -28.36 3.65
C THR A 34 3.94 -27.72 4.78
N GLN A 35 3.89 -26.39 4.86
CA GLN A 35 3.40 -25.67 6.05
C GLN A 35 2.47 -24.50 5.72
N ASN A 36 2.71 -23.79 4.62
CA ASN A 36 2.11 -22.47 4.40
C ASN A 36 1.83 -22.20 2.91
N SER A 37 0.74 -22.77 2.40
CA SER A 37 0.29 -22.57 1.02
C SER A 37 0.01 -21.10 0.68
N ARG A 38 -0.29 -20.25 1.69
CA ARG A 38 -0.51 -18.80 1.51
C ARG A 38 0.73 -18.05 1.02
N LEU A 39 1.92 -18.68 1.06
CA LEU A 39 3.12 -18.13 0.46
C LEU A 39 3.11 -18.15 -1.07
N PHE A 40 2.18 -18.87 -1.70
CA PHE A 40 2.10 -19.03 -3.15
C PHE A 40 2.31 -17.73 -3.93
N VAL A 41 1.40 -16.76 -3.83
CA VAL A 41 1.45 -15.53 -4.63
C VAL A 41 2.61 -14.60 -4.24
N PRO A 42 2.91 -14.39 -2.95
CA PRO A 42 4.12 -13.65 -2.57
C PRO A 42 5.41 -14.28 -3.10
N LEU A 43 5.50 -15.61 -3.10
CA LEU A 43 6.66 -16.34 -3.58
C LEU A 43 6.75 -16.31 -5.10
N LEU A 44 5.62 -16.44 -5.82
CA LEU A 44 5.53 -16.24 -7.27
C LEU A 44 6.06 -14.86 -7.66
N CYS A 45 5.58 -13.82 -6.98
CA CYS A 45 6.06 -12.46 -7.20
C CYS A 45 7.54 -12.30 -6.95
N TRP A 46 8.05 -12.97 -5.92
CA TRP A 46 9.45 -12.85 -5.55
C TRP A 46 10.34 -13.58 -6.55
N CYS A 47 9.94 -14.76 -6.99
CA CYS A 47 10.68 -15.55 -7.96
C CYS A 47 10.75 -14.83 -9.30
N TYR A 48 9.61 -14.37 -9.84
CA TYR A 48 9.58 -13.64 -11.10
C TYR A 48 10.43 -12.36 -11.05
N LEU A 49 10.23 -11.51 -10.03
CA LEU A 49 10.95 -10.24 -9.94
C LEU A 49 12.45 -10.40 -9.68
N ASN A 50 12.89 -11.50 -9.08
CA ASN A 50 14.31 -11.75 -8.82
C ASN A 50 14.90 -12.82 -9.75
N GLU A 51 14.21 -13.11 -10.85
CA GLU A 51 14.64 -14.06 -11.89
C GLU A 51 15.14 -15.37 -11.27
N LYS A 52 14.29 -15.95 -10.40
CA LYS A 52 14.59 -17.21 -9.73
C LYS A 52 13.92 -18.36 -10.45
N ASP A 53 14.71 -19.35 -10.80
CA ASP A 53 14.21 -20.58 -11.38
C ASP A 53 13.64 -21.49 -10.29
N VAL A 54 12.48 -22.08 -10.59
CA VAL A 54 11.76 -23.00 -9.71
C VAL A 54 11.36 -24.21 -10.54
N ASN A 55 12.08 -25.32 -10.36
CA ASN A 55 11.95 -26.53 -11.18
C ASN A 55 11.28 -27.70 -10.44
N ASN A 56 10.31 -27.39 -9.58
CA ASN A 56 9.45 -28.40 -8.95
C ASN A 56 8.15 -28.50 -9.74
N ASN A 57 7.44 -29.64 -9.76
CA ASN A 57 6.14 -29.75 -10.44
C ASN A 57 5.01 -29.17 -9.56
N THR A 58 5.15 -27.91 -9.14
CA THR A 58 4.20 -27.23 -8.27
C THR A 58 3.35 -26.22 -9.03
N GLN A 59 2.27 -25.76 -8.41
CA GLN A 59 1.50 -24.63 -8.94
C GLN A 59 2.39 -23.39 -9.13
N LEU A 60 3.35 -23.16 -8.23
CA LEU A 60 4.30 -22.05 -8.34
C LEU A 60 5.12 -22.08 -9.63
N SER A 61 5.69 -23.22 -10.00
CA SER A 61 6.50 -23.32 -11.23
C SER A 61 5.65 -23.16 -12.48
N TYR A 62 4.43 -23.71 -12.50
CA TYR A 62 3.49 -23.55 -13.62
C TYR A 62 3.16 -22.06 -13.86
N HIS A 63 2.78 -21.33 -12.82
CA HIS A 63 2.48 -19.90 -12.94
C HIS A 63 3.72 -19.08 -13.33
N LEU A 64 4.90 -19.46 -12.83
CA LEU A 64 6.15 -18.79 -13.16
C LEU A 64 6.56 -19.02 -14.63
N GLU A 65 6.40 -20.24 -15.13
CA GLU A 65 6.63 -20.58 -16.53
C GLU A 65 5.68 -19.82 -17.44
N MET A 66 4.37 -19.77 -17.11
CA MET A 66 3.40 -18.96 -17.85
C MET A 66 3.82 -17.49 -17.93
N LEU A 67 4.19 -16.89 -16.79
CA LEU A 67 4.66 -15.51 -16.73
C LEU A 67 5.86 -15.26 -17.65
N ASN A 68 6.87 -16.13 -17.58
CA ASN A 68 8.07 -16.03 -18.41
C ASN A 68 7.78 -16.23 -19.90
N ASN A 69 6.79 -17.06 -20.24
CA ASN A 69 6.36 -17.28 -21.63
C ASN A 69 5.55 -16.11 -22.19
N MET A 70 4.75 -15.43 -21.34
CA MET A 70 3.94 -14.27 -21.76
C MET A 70 4.76 -12.99 -21.88
N TYR A 71 5.78 -12.84 -21.04
CA TYR A 71 6.55 -11.59 -20.95
C TYR A 71 8.04 -11.86 -21.14
N SER A 72 8.60 -11.31 -22.22
CA SER A 72 10.02 -11.43 -22.55
C SER A 72 10.97 -10.69 -21.60
N GLN A 73 10.44 -9.79 -20.76
CA GLN A 73 11.21 -9.00 -19.80
C GLN A 73 10.52 -8.96 -18.44
N VAL A 74 11.32 -9.08 -17.38
CA VAL A 74 10.82 -8.97 -16.00
C VAL A 74 10.53 -7.52 -15.65
N SER A 75 9.28 -7.25 -15.26
CA SER A 75 8.86 -5.93 -14.76
C SER A 75 7.74 -6.06 -13.71
N GLU A 76 7.60 -5.06 -12.83
CA GLU A 76 6.50 -5.04 -11.87
C GLU A 76 5.14 -4.94 -12.57
N ASP A 77 5.05 -4.20 -13.68
CA ASP A 77 3.80 -4.02 -14.41
C ASP A 77 3.32 -5.33 -15.06
N ASN A 78 4.24 -6.14 -15.59
CA ASN A 78 3.92 -7.43 -16.21
C ASN A 78 3.28 -8.39 -15.21
N ILE A 79 3.88 -8.52 -14.01
CA ILE A 79 3.30 -9.39 -12.99
C ILE A 79 2.02 -8.82 -12.40
N LEU A 80 1.89 -7.50 -12.25
CA LEU A 80 0.62 -6.91 -11.80
C LEU A 80 -0.50 -7.18 -12.82
N LEU A 81 -0.19 -7.07 -14.11
CA LEU A 81 -1.13 -7.40 -15.19
C LEU A 81 -1.50 -8.87 -15.16
N TYR A 82 -0.53 -9.77 -14.92
CA TYR A 82 -0.80 -11.18 -14.75
C TYR A 82 -1.72 -11.46 -13.56
N LEU A 83 -1.40 -10.94 -12.37
CA LEU A 83 -2.19 -11.19 -11.16
C LEU A 83 -3.61 -10.64 -11.27
N GLN A 84 -3.78 -9.52 -11.98
CA GLN A 84 -5.09 -8.92 -12.24
C GLN A 84 -5.99 -9.80 -13.13
N ASN A 85 -5.39 -10.49 -14.11
CA ASN A 85 -6.11 -11.28 -15.11
C ASN A 85 -6.06 -12.80 -14.84
N CYS A 86 -5.38 -13.22 -13.77
CA CYS A 86 -5.31 -14.62 -13.39
C CYS A 86 -6.66 -15.06 -12.81
N ASP A 87 -7.14 -16.24 -13.23
CA ASP A 87 -8.37 -16.84 -12.70
C ASP A 87 -8.20 -17.42 -11.29
N ASP A 88 -6.97 -17.44 -10.76
CA ASP A 88 -6.69 -17.83 -9.38
C ASP A 88 -7.10 -16.72 -8.40
N GLU A 89 -7.99 -17.05 -7.47
CA GLU A 89 -8.51 -16.07 -6.48
C GLU A 89 -7.41 -15.48 -5.59
N GLU A 90 -6.39 -16.25 -5.21
CA GLU A 90 -5.32 -15.76 -4.35
C GLU A 90 -4.48 -14.72 -5.10
N CYS A 91 -4.27 -14.89 -6.41
CA CYS A 91 -3.63 -13.91 -7.27
C CYS A 91 -4.38 -12.58 -7.26
N GLN A 92 -5.71 -12.62 -7.47
CA GLN A 92 -6.55 -11.43 -7.46
C GLN A 92 -6.61 -10.75 -6.08
N LYS A 93 -6.75 -11.54 -5.00
CA LYS A 93 -6.72 -11.02 -3.61
C LYS A 93 -5.41 -10.29 -3.32
N TYR A 94 -4.28 -10.88 -3.74
CA TYR A 94 -2.97 -10.26 -3.54
C TYR A 94 -2.83 -8.95 -4.32
N TYR A 95 -3.25 -8.94 -5.59
CA TYR A 95 -3.31 -7.73 -6.41
C TYR A 95 -4.14 -6.62 -5.75
N HIS A 96 -5.36 -6.92 -5.33
CA HIS A 96 -6.24 -5.95 -4.69
C HIS A 96 -5.67 -5.42 -3.37
N SER A 97 -5.03 -6.29 -2.57
CA SER A 97 -4.36 -5.89 -1.34
C SER A 97 -3.21 -4.91 -1.61
N PHE A 98 -2.37 -5.18 -2.61
CA PHE A 98 -1.29 -4.28 -3.01
C PHE A 98 -1.82 -2.93 -3.51
N MET A 99 -2.86 -2.94 -4.35
CA MET A 99 -3.46 -1.73 -4.89
C MET A 99 -4.11 -0.88 -3.79
N SER A 100 -4.81 -1.52 -2.85
CA SER A 100 -5.43 -0.85 -1.70
C SER A 100 -4.38 -0.19 -0.80
N GLU A 101 -3.26 -0.86 -0.51
CA GLU A 101 -2.17 -0.28 0.28
C GLU A 101 -1.56 0.95 -0.41
N ASN A 102 -1.37 0.89 -1.73
CA ASN A 102 -0.91 2.05 -2.51
C ASN A 102 -1.92 3.21 -2.48
N MET A 103 -3.22 2.94 -2.59
CA MET A 103 -4.28 3.95 -2.47
C MET A 103 -4.28 4.61 -1.10
N ARG A 104 -4.19 3.82 -0.02
CA ARG A 104 -4.13 4.33 1.37
C ARG A 104 -2.91 5.22 1.60
N ARG A 105 -1.75 4.85 1.06
CA ARG A 105 -0.53 5.67 1.11
C ARG A 105 -0.70 6.99 0.37
N ASN A 106 -1.30 6.97 -0.81
CA ASN A 106 -1.60 8.19 -1.58
C ASN A 106 -2.57 9.12 -0.82
N GLU A 107 -3.63 8.56 -0.23
CA GLU A 107 -4.57 9.31 0.58
C GLU A 107 -3.88 9.97 1.80
N THR A 108 -3.06 9.19 2.50
CA THR A 108 -2.28 9.66 3.67
C THR A 108 -1.36 10.82 3.28
N GLU A 109 -0.69 10.73 2.12
CA GLU A 109 0.14 11.82 1.62
C GLU A 109 -0.65 13.09 1.30
N LYS A 110 -1.80 12.95 0.63
CA LYS A 110 -2.69 14.08 0.35
C LYS A 110 -3.12 14.74 1.65
N LYS A 111 -3.52 13.96 2.66
CA LYS A 111 -3.87 14.46 4.00
C LYS A 111 -2.71 15.17 4.68
N ASN A 112 -1.50 14.60 4.68
CA ASN A 112 -0.30 15.26 5.21
C ASN A 112 0.03 16.58 4.48
N THR A 113 -0.25 16.66 3.18
CA THR A 113 -0.12 17.90 2.41
C THR A 113 -1.15 18.95 2.83
N TYR A 114 -2.41 18.55 3.02
CA TYR A 114 -3.42 19.43 3.60
C TYR A 114 -3.03 19.89 4.99
N ARG A 115 -2.56 18.99 5.87
CA ARG A 115 -2.13 19.30 7.24
C ARG A 115 -1.12 20.46 7.24
N ARG A 116 -0.04 20.32 6.48
CA ARG A 116 1.01 21.35 6.35
C ARG A 116 0.45 22.69 5.84
N ARG A 117 -0.37 22.66 4.79
CA ARG A 117 -0.94 23.89 4.22
C ARG A 117 -1.94 24.56 5.17
N ILE A 118 -2.75 23.79 5.89
CA ILE A 118 -3.73 24.31 6.86
C ILE A 118 -3.01 24.98 8.03
N ILE A 119 -1.94 24.37 8.57
CA ILE A 119 -1.11 24.98 9.63
C ILE A 119 -0.58 26.34 9.15
N ASN A 120 0.07 26.38 7.98
CA ASN A 120 0.64 27.62 7.44
C ASN A 120 -0.42 28.70 7.17
N MET A 121 -1.61 28.33 6.70
CA MET A 121 -2.71 29.27 6.43
C MET A 121 -3.38 29.78 7.72
N LYS A 122 -3.50 28.92 8.73
CA LYS A 122 -4.02 29.28 10.05
C LYS A 122 -3.14 30.35 10.71
N GLU A 123 -1.82 30.24 10.58
CA GLU A 123 -0.87 31.25 11.07
C GLU A 123 -1.04 32.61 10.36
N LYS A 124 -1.27 32.59 9.05
CA LYS A 124 -1.48 33.82 8.25
C LYS A 124 -2.81 34.52 8.56
N THR A 125 -3.89 33.75 8.64
CA THR A 125 -5.27 34.26 8.84
C THR A 125 -5.59 34.56 10.31
N LYS A 126 -4.71 34.15 11.24
CA LYS A 126 -4.91 34.26 12.70
C LYS A 126 -6.18 33.58 13.22
N ILE A 127 -6.77 32.66 12.45
CA ILE A 127 -7.92 31.88 12.89
C ILE A 127 -7.47 30.88 13.96
N THR A 128 -8.19 30.85 15.09
CA THR A 128 -7.91 29.88 16.15
C THR A 128 -8.34 28.47 15.74
N ALA A 129 -7.72 27.44 16.32
CA ALA A 129 -8.13 26.04 16.09
C ALA A 129 -9.62 25.82 16.40
N TYR A 130 -10.11 26.47 17.46
CA TYR A 130 -11.51 26.41 17.88
C TYR A 130 -12.46 26.98 16.82
N GLN A 131 -12.17 28.18 16.30
CA GLN A 131 -12.97 28.80 15.23
C GLN A 131 -12.98 27.92 13.98
N LEU A 132 -11.82 27.41 13.57
CA LEU A 132 -11.69 26.56 12.41
C LEU A 132 -12.50 25.25 12.57
N CYS A 133 -12.45 24.63 13.75
CA CYS A 133 -13.27 23.45 14.06
C CYS A 133 -14.78 23.74 13.96
N LYS A 134 -15.22 24.88 14.51
CA LYS A 134 -16.63 25.30 14.49
C LYS A 134 -17.12 25.57 13.07
N LEU A 135 -16.36 26.32 12.27
CA LEU A 135 -16.69 26.67 10.90
C LEU A 135 -16.74 25.45 9.98
N ALA A 136 -15.75 24.55 10.09
CA ALA A 136 -15.69 23.33 9.28
C ALA A 136 -16.52 22.15 9.84
N LYS A 137 -17.22 22.36 10.97
CA LYS A 137 -17.99 21.32 11.68
C LYS A 137 -17.13 20.06 11.91
N VAL A 138 -15.96 20.25 12.50
CA VAL A 138 -15.01 19.19 12.86
C VAL A 138 -14.94 19.06 14.38
N ASN A 139 -14.99 17.83 14.88
CA ASN A 139 -14.78 17.56 16.31
C ASN A 139 -13.35 17.92 16.72
N SER A 140 -13.19 18.67 17.82
CA SER A 140 -11.89 19.14 18.30
C SER A 140 -10.91 18.01 18.61
N GLY A 141 -11.36 16.89 19.19
CA GLY A 141 -10.51 15.73 19.43
C GLY A 141 -9.99 15.09 18.14
N ASN A 142 -10.81 15.03 17.09
CA ASN A 142 -10.38 14.55 15.77
C ASN A 142 -9.41 15.54 15.10
N PHE A 143 -9.65 16.84 15.26
CA PHE A 143 -8.73 17.88 14.80
C PHE A 143 -7.37 17.73 15.48
N ASP A 144 -7.34 17.68 16.81
CA ASP A 144 -6.10 17.60 17.58
C ASP A 144 -5.33 16.32 17.27
N ALA A 145 -6.02 15.19 17.18
CA ALA A 145 -5.39 13.93 16.81
C ALA A 145 -4.80 13.96 15.39
N PHE A 146 -5.47 14.61 14.43
CA PHE A 146 -4.95 14.74 13.07
C PHE A 146 -3.76 15.69 12.97
N PHE A 147 -3.80 16.85 13.63
CA PHE A 147 -2.77 17.88 13.48
C PHE A 147 -1.57 17.68 14.41
N TYR A 148 -1.79 17.20 15.64
CA TYR A 148 -0.74 17.10 16.67
C TYR A 148 -0.29 15.66 16.94
N LYS A 149 -1.15 14.65 16.74
CA LYS A 149 -0.78 13.22 16.90
C LYS A 149 -0.54 12.50 15.57
N GLU A 150 -0.59 13.24 14.47
CA GLU A 150 -0.40 12.77 13.10
C GLU A 150 -1.35 11.64 12.63
N ASP A 151 -2.46 11.42 13.32
CA ASP A 151 -3.39 10.32 13.02
C ASP A 151 -4.25 10.63 11.79
N ASN A 152 -3.82 10.11 10.64
CA ASN A 152 -4.49 10.29 9.35
C ASN A 152 -5.87 9.61 9.23
N ASN A 153 -6.27 8.80 10.21
CA ASN A 153 -7.59 8.16 10.24
C ASN A 153 -8.67 9.10 10.83
N LYS A 154 -8.28 10.17 11.52
CA LYS A 154 -9.21 11.03 12.26
C LYS A 154 -9.93 12.05 11.39
N LEU A 155 -9.34 12.43 10.26
CA LEU A 155 -9.98 13.30 9.28
C LEU A 155 -9.98 12.63 7.89
N SER A 156 -11.11 12.75 7.21
CA SER A 156 -11.22 12.37 5.79
C SER A 156 -10.60 13.44 4.90
N LEU A 157 -10.26 13.07 3.66
CA LEU A 157 -9.82 14.05 2.66
C LEU A 157 -10.86 15.14 2.39
N LYS A 158 -12.16 14.79 2.44
CA LYS A 158 -13.25 15.76 2.32
C LYS A 158 -13.19 16.81 3.42
N LYS A 159 -13.01 16.40 4.67
CA LYS A 159 -12.86 17.33 5.80
C LYS A 159 -11.59 18.19 5.71
N CYS A 160 -10.49 17.62 5.22
CA CYS A 160 -9.28 18.41 4.95
C CYS A 160 -9.51 19.51 3.90
N ARG A 161 -10.31 19.24 2.86
CA ARG A 161 -10.69 20.25 1.85
C ARG A 161 -11.58 21.34 2.44
N GLU A 162 -12.58 20.97 3.23
CA GLU A 162 -13.48 21.91 3.89
C GLU A 162 -12.71 22.87 4.81
N LEU A 163 -11.78 22.36 5.63
CA LEU A 163 -10.91 23.18 6.48
C LEU A 163 -10.08 24.18 5.66
N MET A 164 -9.52 23.73 4.54
CA MET A 164 -8.76 24.60 3.63
C MET A 164 -9.64 25.68 2.98
N TRP A 165 -10.88 25.35 2.65
CA TRP A 165 -11.82 26.30 2.05
C TRP A 165 -12.19 27.41 3.03
N VAL A 166 -12.53 27.06 4.28
CA VAL A 166 -12.77 28.03 5.36
C VAL A 166 -11.61 29.01 5.51
N LEU A 167 -10.37 28.49 5.55
CA LEU A 167 -9.19 29.35 5.68
C LEU A 167 -9.02 30.29 4.48
N LYS A 168 -9.29 29.82 3.26
CA LYS A 168 -9.22 30.65 2.05
C LYS A 168 -10.23 31.77 2.02
N GLU A 169 -11.44 31.57 2.56
CA GLU A 169 -12.45 32.64 2.66
C GLU A 169 -12.06 33.75 3.63
N HIS A 170 -11.10 33.49 4.51
CA HIS A 170 -10.63 34.42 5.55
C HIS A 170 -9.17 34.87 5.33
N SER A 171 -8.61 34.60 4.16
CA SER A 171 -7.26 35.02 3.72
C SER A 171 -7.36 36.27 2.86
#